data_AF-A0AAP5WCM7-F1
#
_entry.id   AF-A0AAP5WCM7-F1
#
_cell.length_a   1.000
_cell.length_b   1.000
_cell.length_c   1.000
_cell.angle_alpha   90.00
_cell.angle_beta   90.00
_cell.angle_gamma   90.00
#
_symmetry.space_group_name_H-M   'P 1'
#
loop_
_entity.id
_entity.type
_entity.pdbx_description
1 polymer ?
#
loop_
_entity_poly.entity_id
_entity_poly.type
_entity_poly.pdbx_seq_one_letter_code
_entity_poly.pdbx_strand_id
1 'polypeptide(L)'
;MAHTTTPPSPRDGQRLTIADVPHMRERYATSNPLPPEEVAAGSNKKFTWKCPAGYDHTWEAQANSIRASKRGGCPFCAGKRPSVTNRLDVLFPDLAAEWDQELNEGPPTVVAGSEKKVWWRCRAADHSWQANIRNRTVLQAGCPRCAAEKSSKTRSVPLPGRELTAVAPDVAASWHPTRNGTLQPDEVAAFSNVPRWWQCPAGHEWEISPAGRLSKGGAGCPY
;
A
#
# COMPACT_ATOMS: atom_id res chain seq x y z
N MET A 1 22.93 -69.58 -8.37
CA MET A 1 23.68 -68.79 -7.37
C MET A 1 23.24 -67.34 -7.52
N ALA A 2 22.26 -66.90 -6.74
CA ALA A 2 21.83 -65.51 -6.71
C ALA A 2 22.27 -64.94 -5.38
N HIS A 3 23.28 -64.07 -5.39
CA HIS A 3 23.71 -63.35 -4.20
C HIS A 3 22.71 -62.23 -3.92
N THR A 4 21.86 -62.46 -2.93
CA THR A 4 21.00 -61.44 -2.35
C THR A 4 21.87 -60.48 -1.56
N THR A 5 22.16 -59.31 -2.14
CA THR A 5 22.89 -58.24 -1.45
C THR A 5 21.95 -57.59 -0.44
N THR A 6 22.12 -57.92 0.83
CA THR A 6 21.46 -57.25 1.96
C THR A 6 21.85 -55.76 1.99
N PRO A 7 20.91 -54.81 2.21
CA PRO A 7 21.25 -53.40 2.36
C PRO A 7 22.09 -53.20 3.63
N PRO A 8 23.09 -52.30 3.64
CA PRO A 8 23.88 -52.05 4.83
C PRO A 8 23.01 -51.47 5.96
N SER A 9 23.20 -52.01 7.16
CA SER A 9 22.60 -51.52 8.41
C SER A 9 23.03 -50.07 8.70
N PRO A 10 22.17 -49.21 9.31
CA PRO A 10 22.53 -47.82 9.56
C PRO A 10 23.66 -47.75 10.60
N ARG A 11 24.73 -47.02 10.28
CA ARG A 11 25.79 -46.71 11.25
C ARG A 11 25.32 -45.57 12.15
N ASP A 12 25.26 -45.82 13.46
CA ASP A 12 25.11 -44.78 14.48
C ASP A 12 26.17 -43.69 14.29
N GLY A 13 25.72 -42.43 14.14
CA GLY A 13 26.57 -41.25 14.07
C GLY A 13 26.72 -40.55 12.71
N GLN A 14 26.03 -41.00 11.64
CA GLN A 14 26.11 -40.31 10.35
C GLN A 14 25.36 -38.97 10.38
N ARG A 15 26.10 -37.87 10.14
CA ARG A 15 25.57 -36.50 10.12
C ARG A 15 24.59 -36.37 8.95
N LEU A 16 23.32 -36.03 9.24
CA LEU A 16 22.27 -35.81 8.22
C LEU A 16 22.79 -34.95 7.07
N THR A 17 22.56 -35.40 5.85
CA THR A 17 22.91 -34.73 4.60
C THR A 17 21.73 -33.89 4.09
N ILE A 18 21.96 -33.06 3.07
CA ILE A 18 20.87 -32.30 2.43
C ILE A 18 19.83 -33.25 1.82
N ALA A 19 20.25 -34.40 1.28
CA ALA A 19 19.35 -35.40 0.69
C ALA A 19 18.38 -36.02 1.73
N ASP A 20 18.82 -36.14 2.99
CA ASP A 20 18.03 -36.70 4.09
C ASP A 20 16.94 -35.77 4.62
N VAL A 21 16.98 -34.48 4.27
CA VAL A 21 16.01 -33.48 4.73
C VAL A 21 15.08 -33.07 3.59
N PRO A 22 13.80 -33.52 3.57
CA PRO A 22 12.93 -33.40 2.40
C PRO A 22 12.76 -31.99 1.84
N HIS A 23 12.60 -30.97 2.68
CA HIS A 23 12.46 -29.61 2.17
C HIS A 23 13.78 -29.02 1.68
N MET A 24 14.92 -29.53 2.15
CA MET A 24 16.23 -29.10 1.67
C MET A 24 16.56 -29.75 0.33
N ARG A 25 16.36 -31.08 0.19
CA ARG A 25 16.61 -31.80 -1.07
C ARG A 25 15.81 -31.22 -2.24
N GLU A 26 14.55 -30.88 -2.00
CA GLU A 26 13.64 -30.33 -3.01
C GLU A 26 14.12 -28.95 -3.51
N ARG A 27 14.69 -28.17 -2.59
CA ARG A 27 15.13 -26.79 -2.83
C ARG A 27 16.58 -26.69 -3.26
N TYR A 28 17.36 -27.76 -3.18
CA TYR A 28 18.76 -27.74 -3.57
C TYR A 28 18.87 -27.59 -5.10
N ALA A 29 19.59 -26.57 -5.57
CA ALA A 29 19.73 -26.35 -7.00
C ALA A 29 20.68 -27.40 -7.61
N THR A 30 20.33 -27.91 -8.78
CA THR A 30 21.16 -28.86 -9.56
C THR A 30 22.43 -28.23 -10.12
N SER A 31 22.53 -26.89 -10.07
CA SER A 31 23.72 -26.13 -10.46
C SER A 31 24.80 -26.07 -9.38
N ASN A 32 24.55 -26.60 -8.18
CA ASN A 32 25.56 -26.64 -7.14
C ASN A 32 26.68 -27.64 -7.49
N PRO A 33 27.93 -27.39 -7.05
CA PRO A 33 29.07 -28.22 -7.42
C PRO A 33 29.11 -29.59 -6.71
N LEU A 34 28.42 -29.73 -5.58
CA LEU A 34 28.37 -30.98 -4.81
C LEU A 34 26.95 -31.54 -4.84
N PRO A 35 26.78 -32.87 -4.94
CA PRO A 35 25.47 -33.49 -4.84
C PRO A 35 24.93 -33.41 -3.39
N PRO A 36 23.61 -33.39 -3.17
CA PRO A 36 23.02 -33.18 -1.85
C PRO A 36 23.37 -34.28 -0.82
N GLU A 37 23.75 -35.47 -1.26
CA GLU A 37 24.19 -36.61 -0.44
C GLU A 37 25.58 -36.35 0.19
N GLU A 38 26.40 -35.48 -0.40
CA GLU A 38 27.76 -35.19 0.08
C GLU A 38 27.81 -33.96 1.00
N VAL A 39 26.70 -33.24 1.16
CA VAL A 39 26.65 -32.00 1.92
C VAL A 39 25.90 -32.21 3.23
N ALA A 40 26.58 -31.98 4.35
CA ALA A 40 25.93 -31.98 5.66
C ALA A 40 24.81 -30.91 5.75
N ALA A 41 23.61 -31.29 6.18
CA ALA A 41 22.46 -30.39 6.33
C ALA A 41 22.69 -29.24 7.33
N GLY A 42 23.62 -29.44 8.28
CA GLY A 42 24.06 -28.42 9.24
C GLY A 42 25.25 -27.57 8.77
N SER A 43 25.62 -27.63 7.49
CA SER A 43 26.78 -26.90 6.96
C SER A 43 26.56 -25.38 6.98
N ASN A 44 27.61 -24.65 7.35
CA ASN A 44 27.67 -23.19 7.23
C ASN A 44 28.07 -22.73 5.80
N LYS A 45 28.38 -23.66 4.89
CA LYS A 45 28.69 -23.32 3.49
C LYS A 45 27.44 -22.85 2.77
N LYS A 46 27.61 -21.86 1.88
CA LYS A 46 26.56 -21.35 1.01
C LYS A 46 26.38 -22.25 -0.20
N PHE A 47 25.13 -22.43 -0.58
CA PHE A 47 24.71 -23.12 -1.79
C PHE A 47 23.59 -22.33 -2.45
N THR A 48 23.34 -22.61 -3.71
CA THR A 48 22.19 -22.09 -4.45
C THR A 48 20.95 -22.92 -4.13
N TRP A 49 19.86 -22.24 -3.81
CA TRP A 49 18.56 -22.82 -3.50
C TRP A 49 17.50 -22.29 -4.45
N LYS A 50 16.48 -23.10 -4.71
CA LYS A 50 15.31 -22.77 -5.52
C LYS A 50 14.02 -22.96 -4.73
N CYS A 51 12.96 -22.26 -5.11
CA CYS A 51 11.63 -22.45 -4.54
C CYS A 51 10.63 -22.78 -5.66
N PRO A 52 9.78 -23.81 -5.52
CA PRO A 52 8.79 -24.15 -6.54
C PRO A 52 7.69 -23.09 -6.70
N ALA A 53 7.57 -22.14 -5.77
CA ALA A 53 6.56 -21.08 -5.83
C ALA A 53 6.80 -20.06 -6.95
N GLY A 54 8.00 -19.99 -7.54
CA GLY A 54 8.30 -19.09 -8.64
C GLY A 54 9.58 -19.52 -9.36
N TYR A 55 9.58 -19.47 -10.69
CA TYR A 55 10.73 -19.89 -11.49
C TYR A 55 11.98 -19.02 -11.25
N ASP A 56 11.80 -17.77 -10.84
CA ASP A 56 12.86 -16.81 -10.51
C ASP A 56 13.23 -16.84 -9.02
N HIS A 57 12.64 -17.72 -8.21
CA HIS A 57 12.97 -17.83 -6.79
C HIS A 57 14.23 -18.64 -6.59
N THR A 58 15.37 -18.05 -6.97
CA THR A 58 16.70 -18.63 -6.78
C THR A 58 17.54 -17.72 -5.87
N TRP A 59 18.18 -18.29 -4.84
CA TRP A 59 19.00 -17.50 -3.91
C TRP A 59 20.13 -18.32 -3.30
N GLU A 60 21.17 -17.62 -2.85
CA GLU A 60 22.26 -18.23 -2.08
C GLU A 60 22.03 -18.12 -0.57
N ALA A 61 22.23 -19.22 0.14
CA ALA A 61 22.13 -19.28 1.59
C ALA A 61 22.94 -20.45 2.17
N GLN A 62 23.26 -20.37 3.46
CA GLN A 62 23.91 -21.47 4.18
C GLN A 62 22.93 -22.63 4.41
N ALA A 63 23.41 -23.87 4.32
CA ALA A 63 22.56 -25.06 4.49
C ALA A 63 21.87 -25.12 5.86
N ASN A 64 22.59 -24.78 6.93
CA ASN A 64 22.04 -24.71 8.29
C ASN A 64 20.85 -23.73 8.42
N SER A 65 20.85 -22.62 7.69
CA SER A 65 19.78 -21.61 7.69
C SER A 65 18.53 -22.14 7.01
N ILE A 66 18.69 -22.86 5.89
CA ILE A 66 17.57 -23.50 5.20
C ILE A 66 16.98 -24.63 6.07
N ARG A 67 17.83 -25.41 6.74
CA ARG A 67 17.41 -26.45 7.68
C ARG A 67 16.53 -25.89 8.80
N ALA A 68 16.91 -24.74 9.37
CA ALA A 68 16.19 -24.11 10.47
C ALA A 68 14.88 -23.41 10.05
N SER A 69 14.67 -23.18 8.74
CA SER A 69 13.52 -22.44 8.27
C SER A 69 12.29 -23.33 8.08
N LYS A 70 11.19 -23.01 8.79
CA LYS A 70 9.88 -23.69 8.67
C LYS A 70 9.31 -23.74 7.25
N ARG A 71 9.72 -22.82 6.35
CA ARG A 71 9.27 -22.75 4.95
C ARG A 71 10.45 -22.78 3.96
N GLY A 72 11.61 -23.29 4.38
CA GLY A 72 12.79 -23.37 3.54
C GLY A 72 13.41 -22.03 3.16
N GLY A 73 13.07 -20.93 3.83
CA GLY A 73 13.83 -19.68 3.81
C GLY A 73 13.76 -18.85 2.52
N CYS A 74 12.80 -19.10 1.62
CA CYS A 74 12.71 -18.37 0.36
C CYS A 74 12.50 -16.85 0.59
N PRO A 75 13.46 -15.98 0.20
CA PRO A 75 13.37 -14.54 0.47
C PRO A 75 12.30 -13.85 -0.39
N PHE A 76 11.95 -14.43 -1.54
CA PHE A 76 10.90 -13.91 -2.43
C PHE A 76 9.51 -14.18 -1.85
N CYS A 77 9.24 -15.41 -1.43
CA CYS A 77 8.00 -15.76 -0.72
C CYS A 77 7.82 -14.98 0.57
N ALA A 78 8.91 -14.68 1.28
CA ALA A 78 8.89 -13.87 2.49
C ALA A 78 8.76 -12.35 2.23
N GLY A 79 8.66 -11.92 0.97
CA GLY A 79 8.55 -10.51 0.58
C GLY A 79 9.80 -9.68 0.87
N LYS A 80 10.96 -10.32 1.03
CA LYS A 80 12.26 -9.65 1.28
C LYS A 80 13.00 -9.29 -0.01
N ARG A 81 12.66 -9.93 -1.13
CA ARG A 81 13.22 -9.64 -2.46
C ARG A 81 12.11 -9.58 -3.51
N PRO A 82 12.20 -8.66 -4.50
CA PRO A 82 11.27 -8.62 -5.60
C PRO A 82 11.42 -9.87 -6.49
N SER A 83 10.29 -10.37 -6.98
CA SER A 83 10.16 -11.48 -7.93
C SER A 83 8.89 -11.27 -8.73
N VAL A 84 8.76 -11.91 -9.89
CA VAL A 84 7.54 -11.91 -10.69
C VAL A 84 6.28 -12.30 -9.90
N THR A 85 6.42 -13.04 -8.80
CA THR A 85 5.27 -13.46 -7.96
C THR A 85 4.87 -12.45 -6.89
N ASN A 86 5.62 -11.35 -6.69
CA ASN A 86 5.38 -10.41 -5.59
C ASN A 86 5.63 -8.93 -5.93
N ARG A 87 6.04 -8.63 -7.17
CA ARG A 87 6.42 -7.28 -7.61
C ARG A 87 5.21 -6.38 -7.85
N LEU A 88 5.33 -5.10 -7.52
CA LEU A 88 4.28 -4.09 -7.65
C LEU A 88 3.84 -3.91 -9.10
N ASP A 89 4.79 -3.73 -10.02
CA ASP A 89 4.55 -3.57 -11.45
C ASP A 89 3.94 -4.80 -12.14
N VAL A 90 4.18 -6.01 -11.61
CA VAL A 90 3.56 -7.24 -12.14
C VAL A 90 2.16 -7.45 -11.57
N LEU A 91 2.00 -7.31 -10.25
CA LEU A 91 0.72 -7.64 -9.58
C LEU A 91 -0.28 -6.49 -9.57
N PHE A 92 0.18 -5.25 -9.68
CA PHE A 92 -0.63 -4.03 -9.60
C PHE A 92 -0.19 -3.02 -10.67
N PRO A 93 -0.34 -3.34 -11.96
CA PRO A 93 0.09 -2.45 -13.06
C PRO A 93 -0.55 -1.07 -12.98
N ASP A 94 -1.79 -0.99 -12.49
CA ASP A 94 -2.45 0.29 -12.30
C ASP A 94 -1.76 1.17 -11.25
N LEU A 95 -1.40 0.58 -10.10
CA LEU A 95 -0.66 1.31 -9.08
C LEU A 95 0.75 1.65 -9.56
N ALA A 96 1.40 0.77 -10.30
CA ALA A 96 2.73 1.04 -10.84
C ALA A 96 2.73 2.23 -11.82
N ALA A 97 1.64 2.48 -12.54
CA ALA A 97 1.51 3.69 -13.35
C ALA A 97 1.22 4.97 -12.54
N GLU A 98 0.92 4.86 -11.24
CA GLU A 98 0.93 5.98 -10.29
C GLU A 98 2.30 6.21 -9.65
N TRP A 99 3.34 5.45 -10.03
CA TRP A 99 4.70 5.66 -9.54
C TRP A 99 5.28 6.97 -10.06
N ASP A 100 5.75 7.83 -9.16
CA ASP A 100 6.43 9.07 -9.56
C ASP A 100 7.89 8.78 -9.93
N GLN A 101 8.23 8.74 -11.22
CA GLN A 101 9.57 8.38 -11.70
C GLN A 101 10.63 9.45 -11.41
N GLU A 102 10.23 10.71 -11.23
CA GLU A 102 11.14 11.82 -10.99
C GLU A 102 11.53 11.90 -9.51
N LEU A 103 10.60 11.55 -8.63
CA LEU A 103 10.78 11.65 -7.18
C LEU A 103 11.23 10.35 -6.52
N ASN A 104 11.21 9.23 -7.23
CA ASN A 104 11.67 7.94 -6.71
C ASN A 104 12.95 7.46 -7.37
N GLU A 105 13.74 6.73 -6.60
CA GLU A 105 14.88 5.99 -7.12
C GLU A 105 14.43 4.71 -7.81
N GLY A 106 14.59 4.68 -9.13
CA GLY A 106 14.38 3.51 -9.96
C GLY A 106 12.90 3.19 -10.27
N PRO A 107 12.68 2.10 -11.03
CA PRO A 107 11.34 1.70 -11.46
C PRO A 107 10.51 1.10 -10.31
N PRO A 108 9.19 0.92 -10.48
CA PRO A 108 8.30 0.23 -9.54
C PRO A 108 8.54 -1.29 -9.42
N THR A 109 9.77 -1.74 -9.67
CA THR A 109 10.25 -3.14 -9.56
C THR A 109 10.53 -3.49 -8.09
N VAL A 110 9.53 -3.31 -7.25
CA VAL A 110 9.60 -3.43 -5.77
C VAL A 110 8.55 -4.40 -5.25
N VAL A 111 8.71 -4.93 -4.04
CA VAL A 111 7.73 -5.85 -3.44
C VAL A 111 6.43 -5.11 -3.11
N ALA A 112 5.29 -5.62 -3.61
CA ALA A 112 3.98 -5.00 -3.47
C ALA A 112 3.46 -4.93 -2.01
N GLY A 113 3.95 -5.80 -1.13
CA GLY A 113 3.65 -5.78 0.31
C GLY A 113 4.60 -4.92 1.15
N SER A 114 5.50 -4.16 0.52
CA SER A 114 6.57 -3.43 1.22
C SER A 114 6.04 -2.25 2.04
N GLU A 115 6.67 -2.00 3.19
CA GLU A 115 6.47 -0.80 4.01
C GLU A 115 7.32 0.39 3.53
N LYS A 116 8.12 0.22 2.46
CA LYS A 116 8.87 1.32 1.85
C LYS A 116 7.91 2.44 1.45
N LYS A 117 8.20 3.64 1.94
CA LYS A 117 7.51 4.88 1.57
C LYS A 117 8.11 5.42 0.27
N VAL A 118 7.25 5.65 -0.71
CA VAL A 118 7.61 6.11 -2.05
C VAL A 118 6.65 7.22 -2.49
N TRP A 119 7.05 7.98 -3.49
CA TRP A 119 6.23 9.01 -4.10
C TRP A 119 5.25 8.41 -5.12
N TRP A 120 4.01 8.88 -5.07
CA TRP A 120 2.93 8.54 -5.98
C TRP A 120 2.44 9.80 -6.65
N ARG A 121 2.05 9.69 -7.93
CA ARG A 121 1.45 10.75 -8.73
C ARG A 121 0.00 10.39 -9.05
N CYS A 122 -0.92 11.32 -8.83
CA CYS A 122 -2.33 11.04 -8.95
C CYS A 122 -2.72 11.01 -10.42
N ARG A 123 -3.52 10.02 -10.83
CA ARG A 123 -4.05 9.96 -12.20
C ARG A 123 -5.13 11.00 -12.49
N ALA A 124 -5.82 11.48 -11.46
CA ALA A 124 -7.00 12.34 -11.60
C ALA A 124 -6.68 13.84 -11.53
N ALA A 125 -5.51 14.20 -10.99
CA ALA A 125 -5.11 15.58 -10.76
C ALA A 125 -3.59 15.65 -10.60
N ASP A 126 -3.02 16.85 -10.69
CA ASP A 126 -1.60 17.08 -10.43
C ASP A 126 -1.29 17.10 -8.93
N HIS A 127 -1.39 15.92 -8.31
CA HIS A 127 -1.08 15.70 -6.90
C HIS A 127 0.01 14.65 -6.78
N SER A 128 1.14 15.03 -6.17
CA SER A 128 2.13 14.08 -5.69
C SER A 128 2.06 13.93 -4.17
N TRP A 129 2.17 12.70 -3.68
CA TRP A 129 2.19 12.42 -2.25
C TRP A 129 3.03 11.19 -1.94
N GLN A 130 3.48 11.07 -0.69
CA GLN A 130 4.18 9.88 -0.24
C GLN A 130 3.25 8.92 0.50
N ALA A 131 3.39 7.63 0.21
CA ALA A 131 2.71 6.56 0.95
C ALA A 131 3.52 5.26 0.92
N ASN A 132 3.30 4.41 1.93
CA ASN A 132 3.84 3.05 1.94
C ASN A 132 3.21 2.25 0.80
N ILE A 133 4.01 1.42 0.12
CA ILE A 133 3.51 0.57 -0.98
C ILE A 133 2.37 -0.34 -0.50
N ARG A 134 2.50 -0.95 0.69
CA ARG A 134 1.43 -1.75 1.33
C ARG A 134 0.12 -0.99 1.51
N ASN A 135 0.15 0.31 1.83
CA ASN A 135 -1.08 1.09 2.01
C ASN A 135 -1.86 1.23 0.69
N ARG A 136 -1.14 1.22 -0.43
CA ARG A 136 -1.72 1.34 -1.77
C ARG A 136 -2.23 0.00 -2.27
N THR A 137 -1.52 -1.09 -1.98
CA THR A 137 -1.86 -2.44 -2.48
C THR A 137 -2.85 -3.18 -1.58
N VAL A 138 -2.66 -3.17 -0.25
CA VAL A 138 -3.46 -3.93 0.72
C VAL A 138 -4.62 -3.11 1.26
N LEU A 139 -4.38 -1.87 1.67
CA LEU A 139 -5.43 -1.00 2.20
C LEU A 139 -6.18 -0.24 1.09
N GLN A 140 -5.70 -0.34 -0.16
CA GLN A 140 -6.27 0.33 -1.33
C GLN A 140 -6.48 1.85 -1.12
N ALA A 141 -5.63 2.47 -0.30
CA ALA A 141 -5.73 3.88 0.03
C ALA A 141 -5.37 4.73 -1.19
N GLY A 142 -6.24 5.69 -1.55
CA GLY A 142 -6.09 6.59 -2.70
C GLY A 142 -5.15 7.79 -2.48
N CYS A 143 -5.21 8.74 -3.41
CA CYS A 143 -4.65 10.08 -3.20
C CYS A 143 -5.38 10.78 -2.03
N PRO A 144 -4.68 11.24 -0.98
CA PRO A 144 -5.31 11.83 0.19
C PRO A 144 -6.02 13.15 -0.14
N ARG A 145 -5.49 13.94 -1.10
CA ARG A 145 -6.12 15.20 -1.53
C ARG A 145 -7.44 14.95 -2.23
N CYS A 146 -7.49 14.02 -3.19
CA CYS A 146 -8.74 13.65 -3.85
C CYS A 146 -9.75 13.04 -2.87
N ALA A 147 -9.30 12.25 -1.89
CA ALA A 147 -10.18 11.70 -0.85
C ALA A 147 -10.77 12.81 0.04
N ALA A 148 -9.96 13.80 0.42
CA ALA A 148 -10.41 14.97 1.16
C ALA A 148 -11.41 15.82 0.36
N GLU A 149 -11.13 16.11 -0.91
CA GLU A 149 -12.03 16.86 -1.80
C GLU A 149 -13.38 16.17 -1.98
N LYS A 150 -13.39 14.85 -2.23
CA LYS A 150 -14.62 14.07 -2.29
C LYS A 150 -15.40 14.15 -0.98
N SER A 151 -14.70 13.97 0.14
CA SER A 151 -15.32 14.04 1.48
C SER A 151 -15.92 15.42 1.76
N SER A 152 -15.24 16.50 1.39
CA SER A 152 -15.72 17.87 1.58
C SER A 152 -16.94 18.16 0.70
N LYS A 153 -16.97 17.67 -0.54
CA LYS A 153 -18.14 17.77 -1.42
C LYS A 153 -19.33 17.02 -0.84
N THR A 154 -19.16 15.76 -0.43
CA THR A 154 -20.22 14.97 0.19
C THR A 154 -20.75 15.64 1.46
N ARG A 155 -19.86 16.13 2.33
CA ARG A 155 -20.26 16.84 3.56
C ARG A 155 -20.88 18.21 3.34
N SER A 156 -20.75 18.77 2.13
CA SER A 156 -21.41 20.03 1.79
C SER A 156 -22.88 19.85 1.43
N VAL A 157 -23.30 18.62 1.10
CA VAL A 157 -24.70 18.31 0.83
C VAL A 157 -25.41 18.09 2.17
N PRO A 158 -26.52 18.81 2.45
CA PRO A 158 -27.25 18.67 3.69
C PRO A 158 -28.01 17.35 3.76
N LEU A 159 -28.15 16.81 4.96
CA LEU A 159 -29.21 15.86 5.29
C LEU A 159 -30.49 16.65 5.63
N PRO A 160 -31.69 16.03 5.53
CA PRO A 160 -32.93 16.68 5.93
C PRO A 160 -32.86 17.32 7.33
N GLY A 161 -33.20 18.60 7.43
CA GLY A 161 -33.14 19.39 8.67
C GLY A 161 -31.74 19.91 9.04
N ARG A 162 -30.75 19.76 8.15
CA ARG A 162 -29.37 20.27 8.31
C ARG A 162 -28.97 21.25 7.21
N GLU A 163 -29.92 21.65 6.38
CA GLU A 163 -29.80 22.73 5.41
C GLU A 163 -29.44 24.04 6.13
N LEU A 164 -28.71 24.93 5.45
CA LEU A 164 -28.34 26.22 6.01
C LEU A 164 -29.58 27.04 6.36
N THR A 165 -30.60 27.02 5.50
CA THR A 165 -31.88 27.71 5.71
C THR A 165 -32.65 27.18 6.91
N ALA A 166 -32.57 25.87 7.19
CA ALA A 166 -33.25 25.24 8.30
C ALA A 166 -32.54 25.51 9.64
N VAL A 167 -31.20 25.49 9.65
CA VAL A 167 -30.40 25.63 10.87
C VAL A 167 -30.12 27.08 11.24
N ALA A 168 -29.88 27.95 10.24
CA ALA A 168 -29.43 29.33 10.44
C ALA A 168 -30.01 30.26 9.34
N PRO A 169 -31.31 30.58 9.40
CA PRO A 169 -31.99 31.39 8.38
C PRO A 169 -31.44 32.83 8.29
N ASP A 170 -30.98 33.39 9.40
CA ASP A 170 -30.29 34.69 9.46
C ASP A 170 -28.97 34.66 8.70
N VAL A 171 -28.23 33.55 8.81
CA VAL A 171 -27.00 33.34 8.06
C VAL A 171 -27.30 33.17 6.57
N ALA A 172 -28.31 32.36 6.23
CA ALA A 172 -28.76 32.16 4.85
C ALA A 172 -29.23 33.47 4.17
N ALA A 173 -29.82 34.41 4.91
CA ALA A 173 -30.31 35.68 4.39
C ALA A 173 -29.21 36.61 3.82
N SER A 174 -27.95 36.38 4.18
CA SER A 174 -26.79 37.12 3.64
C SER A 174 -26.05 36.32 2.57
N TRP A 175 -26.67 35.31 1.98
CA TRP A 175 -26.11 34.60 0.84
C TRP A 175 -25.88 35.55 -0.33
N HIS A 176 -24.71 35.48 -0.95
CA HIS A 176 -24.42 36.34 -2.08
C HIS A 176 -25.28 35.95 -3.30
N PRO A 177 -25.92 36.91 -3.99
CA PRO A 177 -26.90 36.62 -5.06
C PRO A 177 -26.32 35.93 -6.31
N THR A 178 -25.07 36.22 -6.70
CA THR A 178 -24.48 35.70 -7.95
C THR A 178 -23.18 34.90 -7.81
N ARG A 179 -22.35 35.16 -6.77
CA ARG A 179 -21.02 34.56 -6.63
C ARG A 179 -20.99 33.08 -6.26
N ASN A 180 -22.10 32.55 -5.77
CA ASN A 180 -22.24 31.11 -5.48
C ASN A 180 -22.79 30.32 -6.69
N GLY A 181 -22.92 30.95 -7.87
CA GLY A 181 -23.46 30.32 -9.06
C GLY A 181 -24.94 29.98 -8.89
N THR A 182 -25.34 28.77 -9.29
CA THR A 182 -26.72 28.29 -9.16
C THR A 182 -27.04 27.69 -7.79
N LEU A 183 -26.01 27.48 -6.95
CA LEU A 183 -26.15 26.81 -5.66
C LEU A 183 -26.97 27.67 -4.70
N GLN A 184 -28.03 27.08 -4.16
CA GLN A 184 -28.91 27.73 -3.20
C GLN A 184 -28.51 27.43 -1.74
N PRO A 185 -28.86 28.31 -0.79
CA PRO A 185 -28.55 28.09 0.63
C PRO A 185 -29.14 26.79 1.20
N ASP A 186 -30.33 26.38 0.76
CA ASP A 186 -31.00 25.14 1.20
C ASP A 186 -30.33 23.87 0.67
N GLU A 187 -29.50 23.97 -0.37
CA GLU A 187 -28.69 22.87 -0.90
C GLU A 187 -27.33 22.73 -0.18
N VAL A 188 -27.09 23.50 0.88
CA VAL A 188 -25.82 23.53 1.61
C VAL A 188 -25.99 23.10 3.06
N ALA A 189 -25.15 22.17 3.51
CA ALA A 189 -25.06 21.79 4.91
C ALA A 189 -24.62 22.98 5.76
N ALA A 190 -25.36 23.27 6.83
CA ALA A 190 -25.12 24.43 7.71
C ALA A 190 -23.70 24.47 8.30
N PHE A 191 -23.11 23.31 8.54
CA PHE A 191 -21.75 23.17 9.07
C PHE A 191 -20.74 22.72 7.99
N SER A 192 -21.01 23.01 6.71
CA SER A 192 -20.01 22.81 5.66
C SER A 192 -18.77 23.69 5.93
N ASN A 193 -17.60 23.11 5.73
CA ASN A 193 -16.32 23.82 5.78
C ASN A 193 -15.91 24.41 4.43
N VAL A 194 -16.73 24.24 3.38
CA VAL A 194 -16.40 24.80 2.06
C VAL A 194 -16.83 26.28 2.03
N PRO A 195 -15.92 27.22 1.71
CA PRO A 195 -16.23 28.64 1.68
C PRO A 195 -17.35 28.99 0.71
N ARG A 196 -18.16 30.00 1.08
CA ARG A 196 -19.22 30.58 0.27
C ARG A 196 -19.12 32.08 0.33
N TRP A 197 -19.64 32.73 -0.70
CA TRP A 197 -19.73 34.18 -0.76
C TRP A 197 -20.96 34.67 -0.02
N TRP A 198 -20.77 35.73 0.74
CA TRP A 198 -21.80 36.40 1.52
C TRP A 198 -21.83 37.89 1.17
N GLN A 199 -22.98 38.51 1.35
CA GLN A 199 -23.16 39.96 1.21
C GLN A 199 -24.01 40.48 2.38
N CYS A 200 -23.54 41.52 3.07
CA CYS A 200 -24.32 42.18 4.11
C CYS A 200 -25.24 43.27 3.51
N PRO A 201 -26.22 43.79 4.26
CA PRO A 201 -27.10 44.86 3.78
C PRO A 201 -26.37 46.15 3.36
N ALA A 202 -25.17 46.41 3.90
CA ALA A 202 -24.32 47.53 3.49
C ALA A 202 -23.57 47.27 2.17
N GLY A 203 -23.72 46.09 1.58
CA GLY A 203 -23.10 45.70 0.31
C GLY A 203 -21.71 45.10 0.42
N HIS A 204 -21.13 44.99 1.62
CA HIS A 204 -19.82 44.35 1.79
C HIS A 204 -19.90 42.87 1.46
N GLU A 205 -18.90 42.38 0.72
CA GLU A 205 -18.80 41.00 0.28
C GLU A 205 -17.61 40.33 0.95
N TRP A 206 -17.79 39.10 1.43
CA TRP A 206 -16.70 38.31 1.98
C TRP A 206 -16.92 36.82 1.74
N GLU A 207 -15.82 36.07 1.78
CA GLU A 207 -15.81 34.62 1.60
C GLU A 207 -15.40 33.93 2.90
N ILE A 208 -16.27 33.07 3.42
CA ILE A 208 -16.01 32.22 4.59
C ILE A 208 -16.93 31.00 4.54
N SER A 209 -16.58 29.91 5.21
CA SER A 209 -17.45 28.73 5.28
C SER A 209 -18.68 28.95 6.18
N PRO A 210 -19.82 28.28 5.91
CA PRO A 210 -20.96 28.26 6.81
C PRO A 210 -20.60 27.84 8.25
N ALA A 211 -19.76 26.81 8.41
CA ALA A 211 -19.26 26.41 9.73
C ALA A 211 -18.48 27.54 10.44
N GLY A 212 -17.68 28.31 9.71
CA GLY A 212 -16.94 29.45 10.25
C GLY A 212 -17.88 30.56 10.73
N ARG A 213 -18.97 30.82 9.99
CA ARG A 213 -20.03 31.77 10.37
C ARG A 213 -20.75 31.36 11.65
N LEU A 214 -20.94 30.06 11.86
CA LEU A 214 -21.65 29.50 13.02
C LEU A 214 -20.73 29.19 14.21
N SER A 215 -19.41 29.34 14.06
CA SER A 215 -18.46 29.06 15.14
C SER A 215 -18.61 30.05 16.31
N LYS A 216 -18.16 29.66 17.52
CA LYS A 216 -18.12 30.58 18.67
C LYS A 216 -17.14 31.73 18.37
N GLY A 217 -17.67 32.95 18.24
CA GLY A 217 -16.92 34.11 17.75
C GLY A 217 -17.00 34.30 16.22
N GLY A 218 -17.95 33.64 15.56
CA GLY A 218 -18.12 33.63 14.10
C GLY A 218 -18.10 35.02 13.48
N ALA A 219 -17.29 35.16 12.44
CA ALA A 219 -17.12 36.42 11.72
C ALA A 219 -18.40 36.76 10.96
N GLY A 220 -19.11 37.77 11.44
CA GLY A 220 -20.10 38.50 10.65
C GLY A 220 -19.44 39.27 9.51
N CYS A 221 -20.03 40.38 9.08
CA CYS A 221 -19.36 41.30 8.16
C CYS A 221 -18.00 41.73 8.77
N PRO A 222 -16.86 41.51 8.10
CA PRO A 222 -15.54 41.84 8.64
C PRO A 222 -15.15 43.32 8.51
N TYR A 223 -16.10 44.15 8.07
CA TYR A 223 -15.96 45.58 7.81
C TYR A 223 -16.87 46.38 8.73
#